data_AF-A0A1G0R721-F1
#
_entry.id   AF-A0A1G0R721-F1
#
_cell.length_a   1.000
_cell.length_b   1.000
_cell.length_c   1.000
_cell.angle_alpha   90.00
_cell.angle_beta   90.00
_cell.angle_gamma   90.00
#
_symmetry.space_group_name_H-M   'P 1'
#
loop_
_entity.id
_entity.type
_entity.pdbx_description
1 polymer ?
#
loop_
_entity_poly.entity_id
_entity_poly.type
_entity_poly.pdbx_seq_one_letter_code
_entity_poly.pdbx_strand_id
1 'polypeptide(L)'
;MEGTTLLYIGSIAIAIWGIAHLIPTSAIVKGFGELSPDNKKIITMEWIAEGLALIFIGALVLLITMFYDPSNSAVVFVIRASALMLVVMAILSFFTGFRTSIIPIKICPFVKITVAVLFYLGSAT
;
A
#
# COMPACT_ATOMS: atom_id res chain seq x y z
N MET A 1 22.56 5.73 3.03
CA MET A 1 21.81 4.84 2.12
C MET A 1 21.46 5.67 0.91
N GLU A 2 21.77 5.22 -0.30
CA GLU A 2 21.41 5.95 -1.52
C GLU A 2 19.88 6.02 -1.66
N GLY A 3 19.33 7.14 -2.18
CA GLY A 3 17.88 7.34 -2.32
C GLY A 3 17.19 6.23 -3.10
N THR A 4 17.84 5.74 -4.15
CA THR A 4 17.41 4.58 -4.95
C THR A 4 17.21 3.31 -4.13
N THR A 5 18.06 3.05 -3.12
CA THR A 5 17.91 1.89 -2.23
C THR A 5 16.62 1.98 -1.41
N LEU A 6 16.28 3.16 -0.90
CA LEU A 6 15.02 3.40 -0.18
C LEU A 6 13.81 3.13 -1.08
N LEU A 7 13.87 3.59 -2.33
CA LEU A 7 12.81 3.40 -3.31
C LEU A 7 12.59 1.92 -3.63
N TYR A 8 13.66 1.15 -3.84
CA TYR A 8 13.55 -0.30 -4.06
C TYR A 8 12.95 -1.03 -2.86
N ILE A 9 13.43 -0.76 -1.64
CA ILE A 9 12.91 -1.38 -0.42
C ILE A 9 11.42 -1.06 -0.26
N GLY A 10 11.03 0.22 -0.39
CA GLY A 10 9.63 0.63 -0.27
C GLY A 10 8.73 -0.03 -1.32
N SER A 11 9.21 -0.13 -2.56
CA SER A 11 8.45 -0.68 -3.69
C SER A 11 8.18 -2.17 -3.51
N ILE A 12 9.21 -2.93 -3.11
CA ILE A 12 9.08 -4.36 -2.84
C ILE A 12 8.19 -4.59 -1.62
N ALA A 13 8.39 -3.82 -0.54
CA ALA A 13 7.61 -3.96 0.68
C ALA A 13 6.10 -3.74 0.44
N ILE A 14 5.72 -2.69 -0.30
CA ILE A 14 4.31 -2.39 -0.53
C ILE A 14 3.66 -3.36 -1.53
N ALA A 15 4.41 -3.83 -2.53
CA ALA A 15 3.92 -4.86 -3.45
C ALA A 15 3.68 -6.19 -2.72
N ILE A 16 4.61 -6.61 -1.86
CA ILE A 16 4.43 -7.80 -1.00
C ILE A 16 3.22 -7.63 -0.10
N TRP A 17 3.04 -6.46 0.52
CA TRP A 17 1.88 -6.18 1.36
C TRP A 17 0.56 -6.22 0.57
N GLY A 18 0.55 -5.75 -0.68
CA GLY A 18 -0.59 -5.89 -1.58
C GLY A 18 -0.90 -7.35 -1.95
N ILE A 19 0.12 -8.17 -2.22
CA ILE A 19 -0.04 -9.63 -2.43
C ILE A 19 -0.63 -10.29 -1.17
N ALA A 20 -0.18 -9.86 0.01
CA ALA A 20 -0.70 -10.33 1.29
C ALA A 20 -2.16 -9.92 1.56
N HIS A 21 -2.72 -8.95 0.83
CA HIS A 21 -4.17 -8.75 0.81
C HIS A 21 -4.86 -9.85 0.00
N LEU A 22 -4.34 -10.18 -1.19
CA LEU A 22 -5.05 -11.07 -2.12
C LEU A 22 -5.13 -12.52 -1.63
N ILE A 23 -4.01 -13.09 -1.14
CA ILE A 23 -3.93 -14.53 -0.81
C ILE A 23 -4.89 -14.94 0.33
N PRO A 24 -4.93 -14.28 1.50
CA PRO A 24 -5.78 -14.68 2.62
C PRO A 24 -7.18 -14.06 2.60
N THR A 25 -7.67 -13.51 1.47
CA THR A 25 -8.94 -12.75 1.38
C THR A 25 -10.11 -13.49 2.05
N SER A 26 -10.29 -14.79 1.78
CA SER A 26 -11.38 -15.57 2.34
C SER A 26 -11.30 -15.72 3.87
N ALA A 27 -10.10 -15.78 4.44
CA ALA A 27 -9.88 -15.83 5.88
C ALA A 27 -10.17 -14.47 6.53
N ILE A 28 -9.79 -13.37 5.89
CA ILE A 28 -10.07 -12.01 6.37
C ILE A 28 -11.58 -11.75 6.39
N VAL A 29 -12.30 -12.09 5.32
CA VAL A 29 -13.76 -11.91 5.24
C VAL A 29 -14.47 -12.72 6.32
N LYS A 30 -14.04 -13.97 6.56
CA LYS A 30 -14.57 -14.80 7.67
C LYS A 30 -14.29 -14.21 9.05
N GLY A 31 -13.18 -13.47 9.20
CA GLY A 31 -12.81 -12.81 10.46
C GLY A 31 -13.79 -11.74 10.93
N PHE A 32 -14.69 -11.26 10.06
CA PHE A 32 -15.75 -10.32 10.43
C PHE A 32 -16.99 -10.99 11.05
N GLY A 33 -17.04 -12.32 11.09
CA GLY A 33 -18.18 -13.08 11.63
C GLY A 33 -19.33 -13.22 10.63
N GLU A 34 -20.55 -13.35 11.15
CA GLU A 34 -21.74 -13.48 10.31
C GLU A 34 -22.11 -12.14 9.65
N LEU A 35 -22.06 -12.14 8.31
CA LEU A 35 -22.35 -11.00 7.46
C LEU A 35 -23.42 -11.39 6.43
N SER A 36 -24.23 -10.43 6.01
CA SER A 36 -25.13 -10.61 4.86
C SER A 36 -24.32 -10.94 3.60
N PRO A 37 -24.92 -11.63 2.60
CA PRO A 37 -24.24 -11.94 1.35
C PRO A 37 -23.67 -10.72 0.64
N ASP A 38 -24.36 -9.59 0.68
CA ASP A 38 -23.91 -8.36 0.01
C ASP A 38 -22.75 -7.69 0.76
N ASN A 39 -22.79 -7.65 2.10
CA ASN A 39 -21.67 -7.13 2.88
C ASN A 39 -20.41 -7.98 2.69
N LYS A 40 -20.54 -9.31 2.59
CA LYS A 40 -19.42 -10.20 2.27
C LYS A 40 -18.79 -9.84 0.92
N LYS A 41 -19.60 -9.56 -0.11
CA LYS A 41 -19.12 -9.15 -1.44
C LYS A 41 -18.43 -7.78 -1.40
N ILE A 42 -19.01 -6.79 -0.73
CA ILE A 42 -18.42 -5.44 -0.63
C ILE A 42 -17.06 -5.49 0.08
N ILE A 43 -16.96 -6.16 1.23
CA ILE A 43 -15.69 -6.27 1.96
C ILE A 43 -14.65 -7.01 1.12
N THR A 44 -15.05 -8.07 0.41
CA THR A 44 -14.15 -8.80 -0.50
C THR A 44 -13.64 -7.89 -1.62
N MET A 45 -14.53 -7.11 -2.23
CA MET A 45 -14.19 -6.17 -3.30
C MET A 45 -13.22 -5.10 -2.81
N GLU A 46 -13.52 -4.44 -1.68
CA GLU A 46 -12.66 -3.39 -1.11
C GLU A 46 -11.27 -3.94 -0.73
N TRP A 47 -11.23 -5.13 -0.12
CA TRP A 47 -9.99 -5.78 0.26
C TRP A 47 -9.09 -6.12 -0.94
N ILE A 48 -9.69 -6.63 -2.02
CA ILE A 48 -8.98 -6.91 -3.27
C ILE A 48 -8.54 -5.62 -3.95
N ALA A 49 -9.41 -4.61 -4.02
CA ALA A 49 -9.10 -3.33 -4.64
C ALA A 49 -7.92 -2.63 -3.95
N GLU A 50 -7.88 -2.66 -2.62
CA GLU A 50 -6.75 -2.16 -1.83
C GLU A 50 -5.47 -2.93 -2.16
N GLY A 51 -5.52 -4.28 -2.17
CA GLY A 51 -4.37 -5.10 -2.54
C GLY A 51 -3.81 -4.80 -3.93
N LEU A 52 -4.67 -4.64 -4.93
CA LEU A 52 -4.28 -4.28 -6.29
C LEU A 52 -3.67 -2.88 -6.37
N ALA A 53 -4.23 -1.90 -5.65
CA ALA A 53 -3.69 -0.54 -5.59
C ALA A 53 -2.27 -0.53 -5.01
N LEU A 54 -2.03 -1.30 -3.94
CA LEU A 54 -0.71 -1.42 -3.31
C LEU A 54 0.32 -2.07 -4.24
N ILE A 55 -0.08 -3.15 -4.96
CA ILE A 55 0.77 -3.79 -5.98
C ILE A 55 1.10 -2.80 -7.09
N PHE A 56 0.09 -2.08 -7.60
CA PHE A 56 0.28 -1.09 -8.66
C PHE A 56 1.25 0.01 -8.24
N ILE A 57 1.08 0.59 -7.04
CA ILE A 57 1.97 1.63 -6.52
C ILE A 57 3.41 1.11 -6.39
N GLY A 58 3.59 -0.09 -5.83
CA GLY A 58 4.91 -0.71 -5.70
C GLY A 58 5.57 -0.97 -7.06
N ALA A 59 4.83 -1.53 -8.01
CA ALA A 59 5.32 -1.80 -9.36
C ALA A 59 5.66 -0.50 -10.11
N LEU A 60 4.83 0.54 -10.00
CA LEU A 60 5.06 1.83 -10.63
C LEU A 60 6.36 2.46 -10.13
N VAL A 61 6.54 2.57 -8.81
CA VAL A 61 7.75 3.17 -8.23
C VAL A 61 8.99 2.33 -8.53
N LEU A 62 8.89 1.00 -8.51
CA LEU A 62 9.97 0.10 -8.91
C LEU A 62 10.41 0.37 -10.36
N LEU A 63 9.47 0.33 -11.30
CA LEU A 63 9.75 0.47 -12.73
C LEU A 63 10.33 1.85 -13.05
N ILE A 64 9.78 2.94 -12.51
CA ILE A 64 10.33 4.27 -12.79
C ILE A 64 11.73 4.45 -12.20
N THR A 65 12.00 3.83 -11.04
CA THR A 65 13.35 3.86 -10.42
C THR A 65 14.36 3.06 -11.23
N MET A 66 13.95 1.95 -11.86
CA MET A 66 14.84 1.10 -12.68
C MET A 66 15.19 1.73 -14.03
N PHE A 67 14.24 2.41 -14.66
CA PHE A 67 14.34 2.81 -16.08
C PHE A 67 14.56 4.30 -16.31
N TYR A 68 14.38 5.15 -15.31
CA TYR A 68 14.48 6.60 -15.46
C TYR A 68 15.41 7.21 -14.42
N ASP A 69 15.96 8.38 -14.76
CA ASP A 69 16.80 9.16 -13.86
C ASP A 69 15.98 9.65 -12.65
N PRO A 70 16.37 9.29 -11.41
CA PRO A 70 15.71 9.74 -10.19
C PRO A 70 15.67 11.27 -10.01
N SER A 71 16.57 12.01 -10.67
CA SER A 71 16.60 13.47 -10.65
C SER A 71 15.58 14.14 -11.57
N ASN A 72 14.95 13.36 -12.46
CA ASN A 72 13.90 13.86 -13.35
C ASN A 72 12.68 14.32 -12.54
N SER A 73 12.23 15.56 -12.76
CA SER A 73 11.13 16.15 -12.01
C SER A 73 9.80 15.39 -12.15
N ALA A 74 9.54 14.75 -13.29
CA ALA A 74 8.37 13.90 -13.48
C ALA A 74 8.46 12.61 -12.66
N VAL A 75 9.64 11.99 -12.56
CA VAL A 75 9.88 10.81 -11.73
C VAL A 75 9.68 11.15 -10.25
N VAL A 76 10.28 12.24 -9.78
CA VAL A 76 10.09 12.73 -8.40
C VAL A 76 8.63 13.00 -8.10
N PHE A 77 7.89 13.63 -9.04
CA PHE A 77 6.47 13.87 -8.89
C PHE A 77 5.67 12.57 -8.72
N VAL A 78 5.90 11.56 -9.58
CA VAL A 78 5.20 10.27 -9.50
C VAL A 78 5.48 9.55 -8.18
N ILE A 79 6.75 9.54 -7.72
CA ILE A 79 7.12 8.93 -6.44
C ILE A 79 6.41 9.64 -5.28
N ARG A 80 6.41 10.98 -5.25
CA ARG A 80 5.77 11.75 -4.18
C ARG A 80 4.25 11.65 -4.22
N ALA A 81 3.63 11.61 -5.41
CA ALA A 81 2.21 11.35 -5.55
C ALA A 81 1.83 9.95 -5.03
N SER A 82 2.67 8.96 -5.30
CA SER A 82 2.52 7.60 -4.77
C SER A 82 2.64 7.56 -3.24
N ALA A 83 3.63 8.26 -2.67
CA ALA A 83 3.79 8.41 -1.23
C ALA A 83 2.57 9.10 -0.58
N LEU A 84 2.07 10.18 -1.18
CA LEU A 84 0.87 10.88 -0.72
C LEU A 84 -0.35 9.96 -0.73
N MET A 85 -0.54 9.17 -1.80
CA MET A 85 -1.65 8.24 -1.87
C MET A 85 -1.58 7.17 -0.76
N LEU A 86 -0.38 6.66 -0.44
CA LEU A 86 -0.19 5.75 0.69
C LEU A 86 -0.57 6.39 2.02
N VAL A 87 -0.25 7.68 2.23
CA VAL A 87 -0.69 8.43 3.43
C VAL A 87 -2.21 8.56 3.47
N VAL A 88 -2.85 8.94 2.35
CA VAL A 88 -4.32 9.06 2.26
C VAL A 88 -4.99 7.72 2.59
N MET A 89 -4.51 6.61 2.01
CA MET A 89 -5.01 5.28 2.31
C MET A 89 -4.73 4.86 3.76
N ALA A 90 -3.60 5.25 4.34
CA ALA A 90 -3.29 4.96 5.74
C ALA A 90 -4.26 5.68 6.69
N ILE A 91 -4.55 6.95 6.41
CA ILE A 91 -5.55 7.75 7.15
C ILE A 91 -6.91 7.05 7.05
N LEU A 92 -7.34 6.67 5.84
CA LEU A 92 -8.59 5.94 5.64
C LEU A 92 -8.62 4.66 6.50
N SER A 93 -7.62 3.78 6.37
CA SER A 93 -7.53 2.53 7.14
C SER A 93 -7.50 2.76 8.66
N PHE A 94 -6.85 3.83 9.13
CA PHE A 94 -6.79 4.18 10.55
C PHE A 94 -8.16 4.59 11.11
N PHE A 95 -8.94 5.37 10.35
CA PHE A 95 -10.25 5.84 10.81
C PHE A 95 -11.40 4.85 10.58
N THR A 96 -11.25 3.90 9.64
CA THR A 96 -12.28 2.89 9.35
C THR A 96 -11.93 1.52 9.94
N GLY A 97 -10.87 0.89 9.44
CA GLY A 97 -10.52 -0.50 9.71
C GLY A 97 -9.86 -0.75 11.06
N PHE A 98 -9.16 0.23 11.64
CA PHE A 98 -8.35 0.04 12.85
C PHE A 98 -9.15 -0.43 14.08
N ARG A 99 -10.46 -0.13 14.11
CA ARG A 99 -11.37 -0.53 15.20
C ARG A 99 -11.87 -1.97 15.10
N THR A 100 -11.56 -2.69 14.02
CA THR A 100 -11.90 -4.11 13.88
C THR A 100 -11.05 -4.99 14.81
N SER A 101 -11.39 -6.26 15.00
CA SER A 101 -10.55 -7.24 15.71
C SER A 101 -9.46 -7.86 14.84
N ILE A 102 -9.48 -7.59 13.54
CA ILE A 102 -8.66 -8.26 12.52
C ILE A 102 -7.27 -7.62 12.46
N ILE A 103 -6.25 -8.36 12.89
CA ILE A 103 -4.89 -7.85 13.05
C ILE A 103 -4.28 -7.28 11.75
N PRO A 104 -4.37 -7.95 10.59
CA PRO A 104 -3.82 -7.40 9.34
C PRO A 104 -4.35 -6.00 8.99
N ILE A 105 -5.63 -5.73 9.28
CA ILE A 105 -6.27 -4.42 9.06
C ILE A 105 -5.62 -3.35 9.96
N LYS A 106 -5.29 -3.69 11.21
CA LYS A 106 -4.64 -2.76 12.15
C LYS A 106 -3.20 -2.43 11.77
N ILE A 107 -2.48 -3.39 11.17
CA ILE A 107 -1.09 -3.23 10.75
C ILE A 107 -1.00 -2.39 9.47
N CYS A 108 -2.00 -2.52 8.59
CA CYS A 108 -2.04 -1.88 7.27
C CYS A 108 -1.68 -0.38 7.24
N PRO A 109 -2.26 0.51 8.09
CA PRO A 109 -1.89 1.92 8.08
C PRO A 109 -0.40 2.17 8.37
N PHE A 110 0.22 1.40 9.27
CA PHE A 110 1.63 1.58 9.61
C PHE A 110 2.56 1.13 8.48
N VAL A 111 2.22 0.05 7.76
CA VAL A 111 2.98 -0.38 6.59
C VAL A 111 2.94 0.69 5.50
N LYS A 112 1.76 1.24 5.23
CA LYS A 112 1.60 2.32 4.23
C LYS A 112 2.38 3.58 4.60
N ILE A 113 2.32 4.03 5.86
CA ILE A 113 3.09 5.19 6.34
C ILE A 113 4.60 4.93 6.24
N THR A 114 5.05 3.75 6.65
CA THR A 114 6.48 3.40 6.58
C THR A 114 6.97 3.48 5.14
N VAL A 115 6.25 2.88 4.18
CA VAL A 115 6.61 2.96 2.77
C VAL A 115 6.52 4.39 2.23
N ALA A 116 5.50 5.15 2.61
CA ALA A 116 5.37 6.55 2.20
C ALA A 116 6.59 7.39 2.64
N VAL A 117 7.11 7.15 3.85
CA VAL A 117 8.34 7.78 4.34
C VAL A 117 9.54 7.34 3.51
N LEU A 118 9.68 6.05 3.18
CA LEU A 118 10.76 5.56 2.32
C LEU A 118 10.72 6.22 0.93
N PHE A 119 9.54 6.35 0.32
CA PHE A 119 9.36 7.01 -0.97
C PHE A 119 9.68 8.51 -0.91
N TYR A 120 9.24 9.18 0.15
CA TYR A 120 9.52 10.60 0.33
C TYR A 120 11.02 10.86 0.51
N LEU A 121 11.68 10.12 1.41
CA LEU A 121 13.12 10.27 1.66
C LEU A 121 13.95 9.86 0.45
N GLY A 122 13.58 8.79 -0.25
CA GLY A 122 14.28 8.32 -1.45
C GLY A 122 14.16 9.26 -2.65
N SER A 123 13.14 10.15 -2.66
CA SER A 123 12.93 11.18 -3.70
C SER A 123 13.33 12.59 -3.25
N ALA A 124 14.00 12.71 -2.10
CA ALA A 124 14.50 13.97 -1.55
C ALA A 124 16.03 14.13 -1.71
N THR A 125 16.70 13.09 -2.21
CA THR A 125 18.15 13.02 -2.47
C THR A 125 18.42 13.10 -3.96
#